data_AF-A0A0F2NGY2-F1
#
_entry.id   AF-A0A0F2NGY2-F1
#
_cell.length_a   1.000
_cell.length_b   1.000
_cell.length_c   1.000
_cell.angle_alpha   90.00
_cell.angle_beta   90.00
_cell.angle_gamma   90.00
#
_symmetry.space_group_name_H-M   'P 1'
#
loop_
_entity.id
_entity.type
_entity.pdbx_description
1 polymer ?
#
loop_
_entity_poly.entity_id
_entity_poly.type
_entity_poly.pdbx_seq_one_letter_code
_entity_poly.pdbx_strand_id
1 'polypeptide(L)'
;MARNSNTHVVPGSGNALDAMKFEVANELGLSNYNQIDKGQLTSRQNGYVGGNITKRLVALGEAALSQQTAGAIGATASVGLDTPQR
;
A
#
# COMPACT_ATOMS: atom_id res chain seq x y z
N MET A 1 -16.94 15.60 -13.71
CA MET A 1 -16.20 14.32 -13.77
C MET A 1 -15.08 14.34 -12.72
N ALA A 2 -15.08 13.40 -11.77
CA ALA A 2 -13.97 13.25 -10.82
C ALA A 2 -12.76 12.65 -11.56
N ARG A 3 -11.69 13.43 -11.71
CA ARG A 3 -10.42 12.95 -12.26
C ARG A 3 -9.76 12.10 -11.18
N ASN A 4 -9.92 10.78 -11.25
CA ASN A 4 -9.14 9.88 -10.41
C ASN A 4 -7.72 9.83 -10.96
N SER A 5 -6.87 10.78 -10.54
CA SER A 5 -5.45 10.86 -10.90
C SER A 5 -4.55 10.11 -9.92
N ASN A 6 -5.12 9.31 -9.00
CA ASN A 6 -4.33 8.50 -8.08
C ASN A 6 -3.67 7.36 -8.87
N THR A 7 -2.38 7.54 -9.15
CA THR A 7 -1.52 6.51 -9.71
C THR A 7 -0.66 5.93 -8.59
N HIS A 8 -0.29 4.66 -8.71
CA HIS A 8 0.63 4.07 -7.73
C HIS A 8 1.99 4.75 -7.84
N VAL A 9 2.58 5.08 -6.68
CA VAL A 9 3.92 5.72 -6.58
C VAL A 9 4.97 4.92 -7.36
N VAL A 10 4.85 3.59 -7.36
CA VAL A 10 5.67 2.70 -8.18
C VAL A 10 4.79 2.15 -9.32
N PRO A 11 5.08 2.47 -10.59
CA PRO A 11 4.36 1.90 -11.73
C PRO A 11 4.42 0.36 -11.72
N GLY A 12 3.28 -0.30 -11.94
CA GLY A 12 3.19 -1.77 -11.97
C GLY A 12 3.08 -2.46 -10.60
N SER A 13 3.14 -1.71 -9.49
CA SER A 13 3.01 -2.28 -8.13
C SER A 13 1.58 -2.73 -7.77
N GLY A 14 0.56 -2.36 -8.57
CA GLY A 14 -0.85 -2.66 -8.28
C GLY A 14 -1.12 -4.14 -7.99
N ASN A 15 -0.59 -5.06 -8.81
CA ASN A 15 -0.80 -6.49 -8.63
C ASN A 15 -0.22 -7.02 -7.30
N ALA A 16 0.96 -6.53 -6.91
CA ALA A 16 1.62 -6.94 -5.66
C ALA A 16 0.88 -6.37 -4.44
N LEU A 17 0.42 -5.12 -4.53
CA LEU A 17 -0.39 -4.48 -3.49
C LEU A 17 -1.76 -5.17 -3.34
N ASP A 18 -2.36 -5.61 -4.44
CA ASP A 18 -3.62 -6.36 -4.41
C ASP A 18 -3.45 -7.73 -3.75
N ALA A 19 -2.38 -8.47 -4.07
CA ALA A 19 -2.06 -9.73 -3.40
C ALA A 19 -1.90 -9.54 -1.88
N MET A 20 -1.11 -8.55 -1.47
CA MET A 20 -0.91 -8.24 -0.05
C MET A 20 -2.22 -7.84 0.65
N LYS A 21 -3.06 -7.07 -0.03
CA LYS A 21 -4.39 -6.71 0.47
C LYS A 21 -5.27 -7.94 0.72
N PHE A 22 -5.21 -8.95 -0.14
CA PHE A 22 -5.97 -10.19 0.04
C PHE A 22 -5.43 -11.02 1.21
N GLU A 23 -4.11 -11.15 1.33
CA GLU A 23 -3.48 -11.85 2.46
C GLU A 23 -3.85 -11.20 3.80
N VAL A 24 -3.67 -9.89 3.91
CA VAL A 24 -4.01 -9.11 5.12
C VAL A 24 -5.50 -9.22 5.45
N ALA A 25 -6.37 -9.13 4.45
CA ALA A 25 -7.81 -9.25 4.67
C ALA A 25 -8.19 -10.65 5.17
N ASN A 26 -7.61 -11.70 4.59
CA ASN A 26 -7.83 -13.08 5.02
C ASN A 26 -7.38 -13.31 6.46
N GLU A 27 -6.20 -12.79 6.85
CA GLU A 27 -5.69 -12.89 8.22
C GLU A 27 -6.54 -12.12 9.24
N LEU A 28 -7.15 -11.01 8.84
CA LEU A 28 -8.09 -10.25 9.67
C LEU A 28 -9.49 -10.90 9.74
N GLY A 29 -9.67 -12.07 9.14
CA GLY A 29 -10.94 -12.79 9.11
C GLY A 29 -11.96 -12.25 8.11
N LEU A 30 -11.55 -11.31 7.24
CA LEU A 30 -12.39 -10.75 6.18
C LEU A 30 -12.31 -11.65 4.94
N SER A 31 -13.04 -12.76 4.99
CA SER A 31 -13.21 -13.64 3.84
C SER A 31 -13.87 -12.87 2.68
N ASN A 32 -13.34 -12.99 1.47
CA ASN A 32 -13.87 -12.38 0.25
C ASN A 32 -13.84 -10.84 0.17
N TYR A 33 -12.82 -10.18 0.72
CA TYR A 33 -12.62 -8.73 0.57
C TYR A 33 -12.56 -8.20 -0.88
N ASN A 34 -12.37 -9.10 -1.86
CA ASN A 34 -12.43 -8.78 -3.29
C ASN A 34 -13.87 -8.65 -3.82
N GLN A 35 -14.79 -9.43 -3.27
CA GLN A 35 -16.17 -9.56 -3.76
C GLN A 35 -17.17 -8.86 -2.83
N ILE A 36 -16.80 -8.66 -1.57
CA ILE A 36 -17.58 -7.88 -0.62
C ILE A 36 -17.50 -6.41 -1.01
N ASP A 37 -18.67 -5.80 -1.12
CA ASP A 37 -18.79 -4.35 -1.22
C ASP A 37 -18.16 -3.72 0.02
N LYS A 38 -17.12 -2.91 -0.20
CA LYS A 38 -16.36 -2.23 0.84
C LYS A 38 -17.24 -1.26 1.63
N GLY A 39 -18.40 -0.87 1.11
CA GLY A 39 -19.44 -0.12 1.82
C GLY A 39 -20.20 -0.91 2.89
N GLN A 40 -20.18 -2.25 2.83
CA GLN A 40 -20.81 -3.12 3.85
C GLN A 40 -19.88 -3.39 5.05
N LEU A 41 -18.57 -3.19 4.87
CA LEU A 41 -17.59 -3.32 5.95
C LEU A 41 -17.57 -2.06 6.80
N THR A 42 -17.39 -2.23 8.10
CA THR A 42 -17.25 -1.08 9.00
C THR A 42 -16.03 -0.27 8.60
N SER A 43 -16.10 1.07 8.73
CA SER A 43 -14.96 1.95 8.43
C SER A 43 -13.70 1.55 9.21
N ARG A 44 -13.87 0.98 10.42
CA ARG A 44 -12.78 0.43 11.23
C ARG A 44 -12.14 -0.79 10.57
N GLN A 45 -12.91 -1.76 10.07
CA GLN A 45 -12.37 -2.95 9.40
C GLN A 45 -11.57 -2.58 8.14
N ASN A 46 -12.12 -1.71 7.30
CA ASN A 46 -11.40 -1.20 6.12
C ASN A 46 -10.12 -0.47 6.52
N GLY A 47 -10.18 0.32 7.60
CA GLY A 47 -9.01 0.99 8.18
C GLY A 47 -7.94 0.01 8.70
N TYR A 48 -8.35 -1.08 9.36
CA TYR A 48 -7.43 -2.11 9.81
C TYR A 48 -6.74 -2.82 8.65
N VAL A 49 -7.44 -3.12 7.56
CA VAL A 49 -6.83 -3.71 6.35
C VAL A 49 -5.79 -2.75 5.78
N GLY A 50 -6.17 -1.50 5.51
CA GLY A 50 -5.26 -0.49 4.98
C GLY A 50 -4.03 -0.26 5.86
N GLY A 51 -4.23 -0.12 7.17
CA GLY A 51 -3.14 0.09 8.13
C GLY A 51 -2.17 -1.09 8.21
N ASN A 52 -2.66 -2.34 8.14
CA ASN A 52 -1.79 -3.51 8.15
C ASN A 52 -1.01 -3.68 6.84
N ILE A 53 -1.59 -3.30 5.69
CA ILE A 53 -0.86 -3.25 4.42
C ILE A 53 0.30 -2.25 4.53
N THR A 54 0.05 -1.03 5.03
CA THR A 54 1.11 -0.03 5.21
C THR A 54 2.20 -0.53 6.17
N LYS A 55 1.83 -1.17 7.28
CA LYS A 55 2.80 -1.76 8.22
C LYS A 55 3.69 -2.82 7.56
N ARG A 56 3.13 -3.69 6.72
CA ARG A 56 3.91 -4.69 5.98
C ARG A 56 4.84 -4.05 4.96
N LEU A 57 4.35 -3.07 4.20
CA LEU A 57 5.18 -2.34 3.23
C LEU A 57 6.33 -1.61 3.90
N VAL A 58 6.08 -0.96 5.04
CA VAL A 58 7.12 -0.31 5.84
C VAL A 58 8.10 -1.34 6.38
N ALA A 59 7.65 -2.45 6.95
CA ALA A 59 8.54 -3.51 7.45
C ALA A 59 9.42 -4.12 6.33
N LEU A 60 8.86 -4.34 5.14
CA LEU A 60 9.62 -4.78 3.97
C LEU A 60 10.64 -3.72 3.52
N GLY A 61 10.24 -2.45 3.52
CA GLY A 61 11.13 -1.32 3.22
C GLY A 61 12.26 -1.20 4.23
N GLU A 62 11.96 -1.29 5.53
CA GLU A 62 12.93 -1.27 6.62
C GLU A 62 13.89 -2.47 6.56
N ALA A 63 13.40 -3.67 6.25
CA ALA A 63 14.24 -4.85 6.06
C ALA A 63 15.18 -4.68 4.85
N ALA A 64 14.67 -4.16 3.73
CA ALA A 64 15.48 -3.87 2.55
C ALA A 64 16.53 -2.77 2.82
N LEU A 65 16.15 -1.71 3.54
CA LEU A 65 17.07 -0.64 3.95
C LEU A 65 18.13 -1.16 4.93
N SER A 66 17.74 -1.98 5.91
CA SER A 66 18.66 -2.60 6.87
C SER A 66 19.70 -3.47 6.18
N GLN A 67 19.28 -4.21 5.14
CA GLN A 67 20.18 -5.09 4.39
C GLN A 67 21.09 -4.33 3.41
N GLN A 68 20.74 -3.08 3.06
CA GLN A 68 21.42 -2.30 2.02
C GLN A 68 21.93 -0.96 2.57
N THR A 69 22.88 -1.04 3.50
CA THR A 69 23.28 0.03 4.44
C THR A 69 24.11 1.20 3.86
N ALA A 70 24.02 1.52 2.57
CA ALA A 70 24.61 2.76 2.01
C ALA A 70 24.10 3.17 0.62
N GLY A 71 23.68 2.22 -0.23
CA GLY A 71 23.33 2.50 -1.64
C GLY A 71 21.85 2.77 -1.91
N ALA A 72 20.94 2.35 -1.02
CA ALA A 72 19.49 2.39 -1.28
C ALA A 72 18.87 3.81 -1.16
N ILE A 73 19.43 4.67 -0.32
CA ILE A 73 18.94 6.05 -0.11
C ILE A 73 19.07 6.88 -1.40
N GLY A 74 20.05 6.57 -2.26
CA GLY A 74 20.21 7.23 -3.57
C GLY A 74 19.11 6.90 -4.56
N ALA A 75 18.50 5.70 -4.48
CA ALA A 75 17.43 5.28 -5.39
C ALA A 75 16.08 5.96 -5.09
N THR A 76 15.85 6.37 -3.85
CA THR A 76 14.66 7.14 -3.48
C THR A 76 14.73 8.61 -3.90
N ALA A 77 15.92 9.13 -4.23
CA ALA A 77 16.08 10.53 -4.67
C ALA A 77 15.44 10.81 -6.04
N SER A 78 15.22 9.79 -6.87
CA SER A 78 14.50 9.91 -8.14
C SER A 78 12.97 9.78 -8.01
N VAL A 79 12.46 9.45 -6.81
CA VAL A 79 11.02 9.45 -6.57
C VAL A 79 10.57 10.91 -6.44
N GLY A 80 9.92 11.41 -7.48
CA GLY A 80 9.34 12.75 -7.47
C GLY A 80 8.33 12.86 -6.33
N LEU A 81 8.66 13.67 -5.33
CA LEU A 81 7.71 14.03 -4.28
C LEU A 81 6.65 14.93 -4.94
N ASP A 82 5.38 14.50 -4.90
CA ASP A 82 4.27 15.34 -5.30
C ASP A 82 4.30 16.61 -4.44
N THR A 83 4.72 17.73 -5.04
CA THR A 83 4.63 19.02 -4.39
C THR A 83 3.17 19.48 -4.47
N PRO A 84 2.58 19.96 -3.36
CA PRO A 84 1.23 20.50 -3.40
C PRO A 84 1.22 21.69 -4.36
N GLN A 85 0.57 21.50 -5.51
CA GLN A 85 0.30 22.55 -6.48
C GLN A 85 -0.54 23.64 -5.78
N ARG A 86 0.11 24.75 -5.42
CA ARG A 86 -0.58 25.99 -5.07
C ARG A 86 -0.80 26.81 -6.32
#